data_AF-A0A5P2AZG3-F1
#
_entry.id   AF-A0A5P2AZG3-F1
#
_cell.length_a   1.000
_cell.length_b   1.000
_cell.length_c   1.000
_cell.angle_alpha   90.00
_cell.angle_beta   90.00
_cell.angle_gamma   90.00
#
_symmetry.space_group_name_H-M   'P 1'
#
loop_
_entity.id
_entity.type
_entity.pdbx_description
1 polymer ?
#
loop_
_entity_poly.entity_id
_entity_poly.type
_entity_poly.pdbx_seq_one_letter_code
_entity_poly.pdbx_strand_id
1 'polypeptide(L)'
;MSEIPGVRTRPARMPRGTYARNFQVCDFGIDVPGFTVHPDDVIGTERHPDIMRSTGCCQGPSGTDGPNLVCMGCASEVGTRQADCYTDNQVILEPRAVCLSFADD
;
A
#
# COMPACT_ATOMS: atom_id res chain seq x y z
N MET A 1 26.77 -10.74 -1.49
CA MET A 1 25.36 -10.30 -1.38
C MET A 1 25.42 -8.79 -1.18
N SER A 2 25.44 -8.04 -2.27
CA SER A 2 25.58 -6.58 -2.21
C SER A 2 24.21 -5.94 -2.02
N GLU A 3 24.06 -5.20 -0.94
CA GLU A 3 22.96 -4.27 -0.73
C GLU A 3 22.94 -3.26 -1.89
N ILE A 4 21.78 -3.07 -2.51
CA ILE A 4 21.59 -2.09 -3.58
C ILE A 4 21.49 -0.71 -2.92
N PRO A 5 22.38 0.26 -3.22
CA PRO A 5 22.30 1.58 -2.64
C PRO A 5 21.07 2.32 -3.19
N GLY A 6 20.23 2.87 -2.31
CA GLY A 6 19.39 4.02 -2.68
C GLY A 6 17.89 3.97 -2.38
N VAL A 7 17.33 2.91 -1.82
CA VAL A 7 15.91 2.89 -1.44
C VAL A 7 15.76 3.54 -0.05
N ARG A 8 15.41 4.84 -0.03
CA ARG A 8 15.14 5.61 1.21
C ARG A 8 13.74 5.32 1.78
N THR A 9 13.23 4.10 1.64
CA THR A 9 11.92 3.75 2.22
C THR A 9 12.07 3.37 3.67
N ARG A 10 11.11 3.77 4.49
CA ARG A 10 10.99 3.29 5.87
C ARG A 10 10.85 1.75 5.89
N PRO A 11 11.18 1.09 7.02
CA PRO A 11 10.81 -0.32 7.20
C PRO A 11 9.29 -0.48 7.09
N ALA A 12 8.84 -1.68 6.71
CA ALA A 12 7.42 -1.98 6.62
C ALA A 12 6.73 -1.70 7.96
N ARG A 13 5.61 -0.99 7.93
CA ARG A 13 4.88 -0.59 9.15
C ARG A 13 4.30 -1.80 9.88
N MET A 14 3.76 -2.75 9.13
CA MET A 14 3.19 -3.99 9.65
C MET A 14 4.17 -5.15 9.46
N PRO A 15 4.34 -6.05 10.44
CA PRO A 15 4.96 -7.35 10.21
C PRO A 15 4.20 -8.18 9.16
N ARG A 16 4.89 -9.06 8.44
CA ARG A 16 4.26 -10.02 7.52
C ARG A 16 3.24 -10.89 8.24
N GLY A 17 2.12 -11.19 7.57
CA GLY A 17 1.02 -12.00 8.09
C GLY A 17 0.15 -11.27 9.12
N THR A 18 0.31 -9.96 9.28
CA THR A 18 -0.47 -9.15 10.22
C THR A 18 -1.15 -7.98 9.52
N TYR A 19 -2.22 -7.48 10.13
CA TYR A 19 -2.93 -6.31 9.64
C TYR A 19 -3.34 -5.39 10.79
N ALA A 20 -3.54 -4.11 10.47
CA ALA A 20 -4.09 -3.13 11.39
C ALA A 20 -5.16 -2.29 10.69
N ARG A 21 -6.09 -1.72 11.48
CA ARG A 21 -7.07 -0.76 10.98
C ARG A 21 -6.45 0.64 11.05
N ASN A 22 -6.30 1.28 9.90
CA ASN A 22 -5.87 2.67 9.78
C ASN A 22 -7.12 3.55 9.76
N PHE A 23 -7.55 4.05 10.92
CA PHE A 23 -8.64 5.04 11.01
C PHE A 23 -8.18 6.35 11.64
N GLN A 24 -6.95 6.41 12.16
CA GLN A 24 -6.39 7.64 12.67
C GLN A 24 -5.71 8.39 11.53
N VAL A 25 -6.42 9.37 10.99
CA VAL A 25 -5.79 10.47 10.25
C VAL A 25 -5.00 11.25 11.30
N CYS A 26 -3.74 10.89 11.52
CA CYS A 26 -2.89 11.67 12.41
C CYS A 26 -2.66 13.04 11.75
N ASP A 27 -2.79 14.13 12.51
CA ASP A 27 -2.81 15.54 12.03
C ASP A 27 -1.59 16.00 11.19
N PHE A 28 -0.58 15.15 10.98
CA PHE A 28 0.62 15.43 10.18
C PHE A 28 1.04 14.28 9.24
N GLY A 29 0.27 13.18 9.17
CA GLY A 29 0.55 12.02 8.31
C GLY A 29 -0.38 11.95 7.12
N ILE A 30 0.15 11.58 5.94
CA ILE A 30 -0.67 11.13 4.81
C ILE A 30 -1.12 9.71 5.15
N ASP A 31 -2.10 9.58 6.03
CA ASP A 31 -2.70 8.29 6.37
C ASP A 31 -4.00 8.11 5.60
N VAL A 32 -4.04 7.08 4.74
CA VAL A 32 -5.24 6.68 4.02
C VAL A 32 -6.05 5.74 4.92
N PRO A 33 -7.37 5.94 5.07
CA PRO A 33 -8.19 5.06 5.88
C PRO A 33 -8.34 3.68 5.23
N GLY A 34 -8.28 2.61 6.02
CA GLY A 34 -8.47 1.25 5.53
C GLY A 34 -7.76 0.18 6.36
N PHE A 35 -7.51 -0.97 5.75
CA PHE A 35 -6.74 -2.05 6.39
C PHE A 35 -5.30 -2.00 5.91
N THR A 36 -4.38 -1.75 6.83
CA THR A 36 -2.95 -1.75 6.55
C THR A 36 -2.39 -3.15 6.66
N VAL A 37 -1.59 -3.56 5.67
CA VAL A 37 -0.86 -4.83 5.63
C VAL A 37 0.60 -4.61 5.27
N HIS A 38 1.43 -5.63 5.46
CA HIS A 38 2.80 -5.62 4.95
C HIS A 38 2.78 -5.56 3.40
N PRO A 39 3.63 -4.73 2.74
CA PRO A 39 3.63 -4.63 1.28
C PRO A 39 3.78 -5.96 0.54
N ASP A 40 4.66 -6.84 1.04
CA ASP A 40 4.88 -8.17 0.46
C ASP A 40 3.72 -9.16 0.67
N ASP A 41 2.75 -8.87 1.53
CA ASP A 41 1.56 -9.71 1.70
C ASP A 41 0.52 -9.44 0.59
N VAL A 42 0.72 -8.39 -0.22
CA VAL A 42 -0.20 -7.97 -1.29
C VAL A 42 0.21 -8.59 -2.62
N ILE A 43 -0.21 -9.84 -2.81
CA ILE A 43 -0.02 -10.59 -4.06
C ILE A 43 -1.20 -10.39 -5.02
N GLY A 44 -1.05 -10.77 -6.29
CA GLY A 44 -2.17 -10.69 -7.24
C GLY A 44 -2.48 -9.27 -7.74
N THR A 45 -1.63 -8.30 -7.44
CA THR A 45 -1.82 -6.89 -7.80
C THR A 45 -0.71 -6.37 -8.69
N GLU A 46 -1.03 -5.34 -9.47
CA GLU A 46 -0.09 -4.57 -10.28
C GLU A 46 -0.25 -3.07 -10.00
N ARG A 47 0.69 -2.27 -10.51
CA ARG A 47 0.58 -0.81 -10.40
C ARG A 47 -0.54 -0.30 -11.28
N HIS A 48 -1.27 0.69 -10.79
CA HIS A 48 -2.28 1.38 -11.58
C HIS A 48 -1.65 1.97 -12.86
N PRO A 49 -2.29 1.83 -14.04
CA PRO A 49 -1.71 2.26 -15.33
C PRO A 49 -1.59 3.78 -15.47
N ASP A 50 -2.46 4.55 -14.79
CA ASP A 50 -2.29 5.99 -14.65
C ASP A 50 -1.10 6.30 -13.74
N ILE A 51 -0.04 6.85 -14.34
CA ILE A 51 1.20 7.22 -13.66
C ILE A 51 0.99 8.29 -12.58
N MET A 52 -0.07 9.11 -12.70
CA MET A 52 -0.44 10.11 -11.70
C MET A 52 -0.95 9.47 -10.39
N ARG A 53 -1.24 8.16 -10.37
CA ARG A 53 -1.55 7.44 -9.13
C ARG A 53 -0.30 7.01 -8.35
N SER A 54 0.87 7.07 -8.97
CA SER A 54 2.13 6.62 -8.36
C SER A 54 3.09 7.78 -8.11
N THR A 55 2.59 8.99 -7.87
CA THR A 55 3.48 10.12 -7.58
C THR A 55 4.09 10.01 -6.20
N GLY A 56 5.28 10.60 -6.05
CA GLY A 56 6.07 10.57 -4.84
C GLY A 56 7.46 11.12 -5.11
N CYS A 57 8.28 11.19 -4.06
CA CYS A 57 9.62 11.71 -4.10
C CYS A 57 10.63 10.60 -4.43
N CYS A 58 11.10 9.85 -3.44
CA CYS A 58 12.28 9.00 -3.52
C CYS A 58 12.02 7.67 -4.26
N GLN A 59 11.48 7.77 -5.48
CA GLN A 59 11.15 6.68 -6.41
C GLN A 59 10.04 5.72 -5.95
N GLY A 60 9.32 6.07 -4.89
CA GLY A 60 8.16 5.31 -4.43
C GLY A 60 6.94 6.20 -4.20
N PRO A 61 5.73 5.62 -4.27
CA PRO A 61 4.48 6.36 -4.18
C PRO A 61 4.26 6.93 -2.78
N SER A 62 3.77 8.17 -2.71
CA SER A 62 3.30 8.80 -1.47
C SER A 62 1.95 8.23 -1.01
N GLY A 63 1.16 7.69 -1.93
CA GLY A 63 -0.21 7.24 -1.69
C GLY A 63 -1.23 8.37 -1.49
N THR A 64 -0.89 9.62 -1.82
CA THR A 64 -1.81 10.77 -1.75
C THR A 64 -2.82 10.80 -2.89
N ASP A 65 -2.47 10.20 -4.02
CA ASP A 65 -3.20 10.37 -5.28
C ASP A 65 -4.31 9.32 -5.47
N GLY A 66 -4.72 8.65 -4.39
CA GLY A 66 -5.70 7.57 -4.40
C GLY A 66 -5.09 6.17 -4.64
N PRO A 67 -5.93 5.15 -4.92
CA PRO A 67 -5.49 3.78 -5.14
C PRO A 67 -4.47 3.69 -6.28
N ASN A 68 -3.37 2.99 -6.02
CA ASN A 68 -2.28 2.81 -6.96
C ASN A 68 -1.90 1.34 -7.18
N LEU A 69 -2.66 0.44 -6.56
CA LEU A 69 -2.65 -0.99 -6.81
C LEU A 69 -4.00 -1.41 -7.40
N VAL A 70 -3.93 -2.15 -8.50
CA VAL A 70 -5.09 -2.75 -9.16
C VAL A 70 -4.96 -4.27 -9.17
N CYS A 71 -6.10 -4.96 -9.21
CA CYS A 71 -6.13 -6.41 -9.38
C CYS A 71 -5.61 -6.81 -10.77
N MET A 72 -4.65 -7.73 -10.85
CA MET A 72 -4.13 -8.22 -12.15
C MET A 72 -5.19 -8.91 -13.02
N GLY A 73 -6.27 -9.44 -12.42
CA GLY A 73 -7.31 -10.17 -13.15
C GLY A 73 -8.42 -9.29 -13.74
N CYS A 74 -8.78 -8.20 -13.07
CA CYS A 74 -9.93 -7.37 -13.45
C CYS A 74 -9.66 -5.87 -13.50
N ALA A 75 -8.42 -5.44 -13.21
CA ALA A 75 -7.99 -4.05 -13.17
C ALA A 75 -8.74 -3.13 -12.17
N SER A 76 -9.56 -3.69 -11.28
CA SER A 76 -10.21 -2.92 -10.22
C SER A 76 -9.16 -2.37 -9.25
N GLU A 77 -9.33 -1.13 -8.81
CA GLU A 77 -8.57 -0.54 -7.70
C GLU A 77 -8.81 -1.37 -6.43
N VAL A 78 -7.73 -1.80 -5.77
CA VAL A 78 -7.79 -2.68 -4.57
C VAL A 78 -6.99 -2.16 -3.39
N GLY A 79 -6.12 -1.16 -3.61
CA GLY A 79 -5.40 -0.54 -2.51
C GLY A 79 -4.42 0.55 -2.92
N THR A 80 -3.82 1.13 -1.90
CA THR A 80 -2.85 2.22 -1.98
C THR A 80 -1.56 1.79 -1.32
N ARG A 81 -0.49 1.71 -2.10
CA ARG A 81 0.87 1.53 -1.60
C ARG A 81 1.48 2.88 -1.26
N GLN A 82 2.07 2.94 -0.07
CA GLN A 82 3.00 3.99 0.31
C GLN A 82 4.40 3.38 0.42
N ALA A 83 5.36 4.01 -0.22
CA ALA A 83 6.75 3.62 -0.16
C ALA A 83 7.66 4.81 -0.52
N ASP A 84 7.28 6.02 -0.09
CA ASP A 84 8.10 7.21 -0.25
C ASP A 84 9.01 7.43 0.96
N CYS A 85 9.97 8.34 0.87
CA CYS A 85 10.94 8.61 1.93
C CYS A 85 10.38 9.40 3.12
N TYR A 86 9.23 10.06 2.95
CA TYR A 86 8.55 10.79 4.03
C TYR A 86 7.23 10.15 4.46
N THR A 87 6.75 9.14 3.73
CA THR A 87 5.57 8.34 4.09
C THR A 87 6.00 7.02 4.73
N ASP A 88 5.03 6.30 5.27
CA ASP A 88 5.28 4.93 5.72
C ASP A 88 5.47 3.98 4.53
N ASN A 89 6.06 2.81 4.81
CA ASN A 89 6.15 1.72 3.88
C ASN A 89 5.05 0.70 4.22
N GLN A 90 3.94 0.79 3.50
CA GLN A 90 2.73 0.04 3.80
C GLN A 90 1.84 -0.11 2.56
N VAL A 91 0.90 -1.04 2.61
CA VAL A 91 -0.26 -1.04 1.70
C VAL A 91 -1.51 -0.91 2.53
N ILE A 92 -2.38 0.01 2.12
CA ILE A 92 -3.71 0.21 2.67
C ILE A 92 -4.71 -0.35 1.65
N LEU A 93 -5.46 -1.38 2.04
CA LEU A 93 -6.49 -1.98 1.19
C LEU A 93 -7.70 -1.04 1.07
N GLU A 94 -8.22 -0.92 -0.15
CA GLU A 94 -9.45 -0.18 -0.42
C GLU A 94 -10.62 -0.87 0.30
N PRO A 95 -11.29 -0.22 1.28
CA PRO A 95 -12.32 -0.87 2.09
C PRO A 95 -13.44 -1.52 1.26
N ARG A 96 -13.77 -0.93 0.11
CA ARG A 96 -14.80 -1.46 -0.80
C ARG A 96 -14.36 -2.72 -1.57
N ALA A 97 -13.06 -2.96 -1.65
CA ALA A 97 -12.47 -4.14 -2.31
C ALA A 97 -12.16 -5.26 -1.31
N VAL A 98 -12.39 -5.04 0.00
CA VAL A 98 -12.19 -6.05 1.05
C VAL A 98 -13.51 -6.74 1.37
N CYS A 99 -13.51 -8.07 1.26
CA CYS A 99 -14.59 -8.91 1.73
C CYS A 99 -14.06 -9.85 2.81
N LEU A 100 -14.93 -10.23 3.75
CA LEU A 100 -14.63 -11.34 4.65
C LEU A 100 -14.56 -12.61 3.81
N SER A 101 -13.37 -13.19 3.67
CA SER A 101 -13.26 -14.57 3.24
C SER A 101 -13.62 -15.44 4.44
N PHE A 102 -14.86 -15.90 4.49
CA PHE A 102 -15.16 -17.10 5.25
C PHE A 102 -14.48 -18.23 4.47
N ALA A 103 -13.31 -18.66 4.93
CA ALA A 103 -12.82 -19.96 4.52
C ALA A 103 -13.82 -20.97 5.07
N ASP A 104 -14.78 -21.41 4.25
CA ASP A 104 -15.32 -22.74 4.43
C ASP A 104 -14.14 -23.69 4.12
N ASP A 105 -13.50 -24.16 5.20
CA ASP A 105 -12.59 -25.31 5.20
C ASP A 105 -13.42 -26.59 5.01
#